data_AF-A0A820Q4F5-F1
#
_entry.id   AF-A0A820Q4F5-F1
#
_cell.length_a   1.000
_cell.length_b   1.000
_cell.length_c   1.000
_cell.angle_alpha   90.00
_cell.angle_beta   90.00
_cell.angle_gamma   90.00
#
_symmetry.space_group_name_H-M   'P 1'
#
loop_
_entity.id
_entity.type
_entity.pdbx_description
1 polymer ?
#
loop_
_entity_poly.entity_id
_entity_poly.type
_entity_poly.pdbx_seq_one_letter_code
_entity_poly.pdbx_strand_id
1 'polypeptide(L)'
;TNKAGDKSRYHVHYSTPTCFLHALSKEKRSWPVREGDFMSYAHRAHAFWTGFYTSRPGIKFYERSLGALYQSVRQLSIYANHVDFDGLFKLGEVMGLLQHHDTIT
;
A
#
# COMPACT_ATOMS: atom_id res chain seq x y z
N THR A 1 -30.14 14.09 -1.81
CA THR A 1 -30.98 14.95 -0.95
C THR A 1 -30.37 15.06 0.43
N ASN A 2 -29.75 16.20 0.73
CA ASN A 2 -29.62 16.77 2.07
C ASN A 2 -29.36 18.26 1.87
N LYS A 3 -30.43 19.03 1.65
CA LYS A 3 -30.36 20.50 1.60
C LYS A 3 -30.37 21.00 3.05
N ALA A 4 -29.25 20.84 3.74
CA ALA A 4 -29.04 21.52 5.00
C ALA A 4 -28.76 23.01 4.71
N GLY A 5 -29.83 23.82 4.76
CA GLY A 5 -29.81 25.26 5.00
C GLY A 5 -28.93 26.13 4.10
N ASP A 6 -29.58 26.93 3.25
CA ASP A 6 -29.03 27.98 2.37
C ASP A 6 -28.29 29.14 3.09
N LYS A 7 -27.82 28.94 4.34
CA LYS A 7 -27.17 29.94 5.21
C LYS A 7 -25.98 29.41 6.01
N SER A 8 -25.49 28.19 5.76
CA SER A 8 -24.29 27.69 6.46
C SER A 8 -23.01 28.15 5.76
N ARG A 9 -21.97 28.49 6.54
CA ARG A 9 -20.65 28.91 6.01
C ARG A 9 -19.82 27.74 5.43
N TYR A 10 -20.32 26.51 5.51
CA TYR A 10 -19.58 25.30 5.18
C TYR A 10 -20.40 24.40 4.26
N HIS A 11 -19.77 23.86 3.23
CA HIS A 11 -20.40 22.91 2.31
C HIS A 11 -19.88 21.51 2.60
N VAL A 12 -20.76 20.61 3.08
CA VAL A 12 -20.42 19.21 3.37
C VAL A 12 -21.21 18.30 2.45
N HIS A 13 -20.52 17.40 1.76
CA HIS A 13 -21.12 16.41 0.86
C HIS A 13 -20.30 15.12 0.86
N TYR A 14 -20.94 14.01 0.49
CA TYR A 14 -20.23 12.75 0.26
C TYR A 14 -19.26 12.87 -0.91
N SER A 15 -18.07 12.30 -0.75
CA SER A 15 -16.98 12.43 -1.71
C SER A 15 -16.04 11.22 -1.66
N THR A 16 -15.02 11.22 -2.51
CA THR A 16 -13.95 10.22 -2.55
C THR A 16 -12.59 10.88 -2.33
N PRO A 17 -11.54 10.12 -1.95
CA PRO A 17 -10.18 10.68 -1.84
C PRO A 17 -9.71 11.36 -3.13
N THR A 18 -10.07 10.81 -4.30
CA THR A 18 -9.76 11.40 -5.61
C THR A 18 -10.42 12.76 -5.80
N CYS A 19 -11.71 12.89 -5.44
CA CYS A 19 -12.41 14.17 -5.53
C CYS A 19 -11.82 15.22 -4.61
N PHE A 20 -11.39 14.83 -3.40
CA PHE A 20 -10.69 15.72 -2.47
C PHE A 20 -9.35 16.21 -3.02
N LEU A 21 -8.51 15.31 -3.54
CA LEU A 21 -7.22 15.68 -4.15
C LEU A 21 -7.40 16.58 -5.38
N HIS A 22 -8.42 16.33 -6.19
CA HIS A 22 -8.76 17.18 -7.34
C HIS A 22 -9.26 18.57 -6.93
N ALA A 23 -9.94 18.70 -5.79
CA ALA A 23 -10.30 20.02 -5.25
C ALA A 23 -9.04 20.76 -4.76
N LEU A 24 -8.17 20.08 -4.00
CA LEU A 24 -6.90 20.63 -3.53
C LEU A 24 -5.99 21.08 -4.68
N SER A 25 -5.91 20.33 -5.77
CA SER A 25 -5.06 20.68 -6.91
C SER A 25 -5.49 21.95 -7.65
N LYS A 26 -6.74 22.39 -7.45
CA LYS A 26 -7.26 23.65 -8.02
C LYS A 26 -7.01 24.86 -7.12
N GLU A 27 -6.58 24.63 -5.88
CA GLU A 27 -6.20 25.72 -4.99
C GLU A 27 -4.89 26.35 -5.47
N LYS A 28 -4.83 27.69 -5.48
CA LYS A 28 -3.61 28.43 -5.81
C LYS A 28 -2.67 28.49 -4.60
N ARG A 29 -2.26 27.32 -4.12
CA ARG A 29 -1.43 27.15 -2.93
C ARG A 29 -0.13 26.42 -3.26
N SER A 30 0.97 26.85 -2.64
CA SER A 30 2.22 26.09 -2.63
C SER A 30 2.24 25.10 -1.47
N TRP A 31 2.80 23.92 -1.72
CA TRP A 31 2.96 22.86 -0.74
C TRP A 31 4.43 22.76 -0.33
N PRO A 32 4.74 22.52 0.94
CA PRO A 32 6.12 22.33 1.37
C PRO A 32 6.69 21.05 0.74
N VAL A 33 7.98 21.09 0.40
CA VAL A 33 8.73 19.89 0.00
C VAL A 33 9.10 19.11 1.25
N ARG A 34 8.83 17.80 1.24
CA ARG A 34 9.22 16.88 2.32
C ARG A 34 10.17 15.85 1.75
N GLU A 35 11.32 15.69 2.40
CA GLU A 35 12.35 14.70 2.08
C GLU A 35 12.49 13.68 3.22
N GLY A 36 13.01 12.49 2.90
CA GLY A 36 13.18 11.38 3.85
C GLY A 36 11.92 10.52 4.03
N ASP A 37 11.97 9.62 5.01
CA ASP A 37 10.86 8.70 5.33
C ASP A 37 10.10 9.11 6.61
N PHE A 38 9.20 8.23 7.05
CA PHE A 38 8.41 8.37 8.28
C PHE A 38 8.73 7.27 9.30
N MET A 39 9.95 6.73 9.29
CA MET A 39 10.37 5.64 10.19
C MET A 39 11.28 6.17 11.32
N SER A 40 11.26 5.63 12.53
CA SER A 40 10.30 4.65 13.09
C SER A 40 9.03 5.33 13.60
N TYR A 41 7.88 4.67 13.44
CA TYR A 41 6.60 5.19 13.92
C TYR A 41 6.41 4.95 15.43
N ALA A 42 5.85 5.95 16.12
CA ALA A 42 5.36 5.83 17.49
C ALA A 42 4.04 6.61 17.64
N HIS A 43 3.01 5.99 18.21
CA HIS A 43 1.73 6.66 18.46
C HIS A 43 1.69 7.42 19.80
N ARG A 44 2.60 7.11 20.73
CA ARG A 44 2.80 7.78 22.03
C ARG A 44 4.25 7.66 22.50
N ALA A 45 4.59 8.41 23.54
CA ALA A 45 5.91 8.34 24.17
C ALA A 45 6.29 6.89 24.53
N HIS A 46 7.53 6.50 24.22
CA HIS A 46 8.10 5.16 24.47
C HIS A 46 7.35 3.98 23.82
N ALA A 47 6.53 4.21 22.78
CA ALA A 47 5.78 3.16 22.09
C ALA A 47 6.14 3.08 20.59
N PHE A 48 7.44 2.91 20.31
CA PHE A 48 7.93 2.74 18.95
C PHE A 48 7.56 1.37 18.39
N TRP A 49 7.04 1.34 17.17
CA TRP A 49 6.63 0.14 16.47
C TRP A 49 7.82 -0.46 15.71
N THR A 50 8.91 -0.77 16.40
CA THR A 50 10.09 -1.39 15.79
C THR A 50 10.10 -2.91 15.92
N GLY A 51 9.27 -3.48 16.81
CA GLY A 51 9.20 -4.93 17.02
C GLY A 51 8.70 -5.72 15.80
N PHE A 52 7.87 -5.11 14.95
CA PHE A 52 7.38 -5.77 13.74
C PHE A 52 8.47 -5.91 12.66
N TYR A 53 9.61 -5.21 12.79
CA TYR A 53 10.76 -5.41 11.90
C TYR A 53 11.33 -6.83 12.00
N THR A 54 11.17 -7.51 13.14
CA THR A 54 11.71 -8.86 13.38
C THR A 54 10.64 -9.90 13.74
N SER A 55 9.40 -9.49 14.02
CA SER A 55 8.31 -10.42 14.35
C SER A 55 8.04 -11.41 13.21
N ARG A 56 7.72 -12.67 13.54
CA ARG A 56 7.45 -13.75 12.57
C ARG A 56 8.56 -13.92 11.50
N PRO A 57 9.83 -14.12 11.89
CA PRO A 57 10.96 -14.13 10.95
C PRO A 57 10.85 -15.21 9.87
N GLY A 58 10.18 -16.33 10.15
CA GLY A 58 9.91 -17.38 9.15
C GLY A 58 9.06 -16.87 7.98
N ILE A 59 8.02 -16.07 8.22
CA ILE A 59 7.20 -15.48 7.14
C ILE A 59 8.03 -14.48 6.34
N LYS A 60 8.84 -13.65 7.02
CA LYS A 60 9.73 -12.70 6.33
C LYS A 60 10.74 -13.42 5.43
N PHE A 61 11.27 -14.55 5.87
CA PHE A 61 12.11 -15.41 5.05
C PHE A 61 11.35 -16.00 3.85
N TYR A 62 10.16 -16.56 4.09
CA TYR A 62 9.34 -17.14 3.01
C TYR A 62 8.93 -16.12 1.96
N GLU A 63 8.55 -14.89 2.35
CA GLU A 63 8.24 -13.81 1.40
C GLU A 63 9.41 -13.55 0.46
N ARG A 64 10.64 -13.44 1.01
CA ARG A 64 11.83 -13.18 0.20
C ARG A 64 12.14 -14.34 -0.74
N SER A 65 12.12 -15.57 -0.24
CA SER A 65 12.39 -16.77 -1.04
C SER A 65 11.34 -16.97 -2.13
N LEU A 66 10.06 -16.78 -1.81
CA LEU A 66 8.96 -16.93 -2.76
C LEU A 66 8.99 -15.82 -3.81
N GLY A 67 9.32 -14.59 -3.44
CA GLY A 67 9.50 -13.48 -4.38
C GLY A 67 10.60 -13.75 -5.41
N ALA A 68 11.73 -14.30 -4.97
CA ALA A 68 12.81 -14.72 -5.87
C ALA A 68 12.34 -15.83 -6.84
N LEU A 69 11.69 -16.87 -6.30
CA LEU A 69 11.13 -17.96 -7.11
C LEU A 69 10.11 -17.43 -8.13
N TYR A 70 9.20 -16.55 -7.72
CA TYR A 70 8.17 -15.97 -8.58
C TYR A 70 8.78 -15.25 -9.78
N GLN A 71 9.82 -14.44 -9.57
CA GLN A 71 10.50 -13.77 -10.69
C GLN A 71 11.24 -14.75 -11.60
N SER A 72 11.92 -15.76 -11.03
CA SER A 72 12.59 -16.79 -11.83
C SER A 72 11.62 -17.58 -12.70
N VAL A 73 10.48 -18.01 -12.16
CA VAL A 73 9.45 -18.73 -12.92
C VAL A 73 8.89 -17.83 -14.03
N ARG A 74 8.56 -16.57 -13.74
CA ARG A 74 8.09 -15.63 -14.77
C ARG A 74 9.07 -15.47 -15.92
N GLN A 75 10.36 -15.30 -15.62
CA GLN A 75 11.40 -15.17 -16.65
C GLN A 75 11.53 -16.45 -17.48
N LEU A 76 11.64 -17.61 -16.81
CA LEU A 76 11.77 -18.90 -17.48
C LEU A 76 10.56 -19.22 -18.35
N SER A 77 9.34 -18.91 -17.90
CA SER A 77 8.12 -19.10 -18.69
C SER A 77 8.15 -18.34 -20.02
N ILE A 78 8.70 -17.12 -20.02
CA ILE A 78 8.86 -16.33 -21.25
C ILE A 78 9.97 -16.93 -22.12
N TYR A 79 11.13 -17.25 -21.54
CA TYR A 79 12.28 -17.83 -22.28
C TYR A 79 11.96 -19.17 -22.92
N ALA A 80 11.20 -20.02 -22.22
CA ALA A 80 10.76 -21.32 -22.73
C ALA A 80 9.56 -21.21 -23.69
N ASN A 81 9.04 -20.00 -23.93
CA ASN A 81 7.80 -19.75 -24.67
C ASN A 81 6.63 -20.63 -24.18
N HIS A 82 6.58 -20.86 -22.87
CA HIS A 82 5.58 -21.69 -22.20
C HIS A 82 5.15 -21.02 -20.90
N VAL A 83 3.96 -20.41 -20.93
CA VAL A 83 3.43 -19.62 -19.83
C VAL A 83 2.19 -20.30 -19.25
N ASP A 84 2.30 -20.79 -18.03
CA ASP A 84 1.14 -21.15 -17.21
C ASP A 84 0.62 -19.88 -16.52
N PHE A 85 -0.34 -19.22 -17.16
CA PHE A 85 -0.93 -17.99 -16.64
C PHE A 85 -1.64 -18.22 -15.31
N ASP A 86 -2.43 -19.29 -15.18
CA ASP A 86 -3.22 -19.56 -13.97
C ASP A 86 -2.32 -19.79 -12.76
N GLY A 87 -1.25 -20.58 -12.92
CA GLY A 87 -0.24 -20.79 -11.89
C GLY A 87 0.48 -19.51 -11.50
N LEU A 88 0.89 -18.69 -12.48
CA LEU A 88 1.53 -17.40 -12.24
C LEU A 88 0.60 -16.37 -11.59
N PHE A 89 -0.67 -16.35 -11.94
CA PHE A 89 -1.67 -15.49 -11.31
C PHE A 89 -1.89 -15.86 -9.85
N LYS A 90 -2.11 -17.15 -9.55
CA LYS A 90 -2.26 -17.64 -8.17
C LYS A 90 -1.03 -17.32 -7.31
N LEU A 91 0.17 -17.54 -7.84
CA LEU A 91 1.40 -17.20 -7.13
C LEU A 91 1.51 -15.68 -6.90
N GLY A 92 1.07 -14.86 -7.87
CA GLY A 92 0.98 -13.41 -7.73
C GLY A 92 0.00 -12.96 -6.64
N GLU A 93 -1.18 -13.61 -6.54
CA GLU A 93 -2.15 -13.34 -5.48
C GLU A 93 -1.59 -13.67 -4.09
N VAL A 94 -0.91 -14.81 -3.95
CA VAL A 94 -0.24 -15.19 -2.69
C VAL A 94 0.84 -14.18 -2.33
N MET A 95 1.67 -13.76 -3.30
CA MET A 95 2.67 -12.70 -3.06
C MET A 95 2.00 -11.40 -2.60
N GLY A 96 0.86 -11.02 -3.20
CA GLY A 96 0.08 -9.86 -2.80
C GLY A 96 -0.45 -9.96 -1.36
N LEU A 97 -0.99 -11.12 -0.97
CA LEU A 97 -1.48 -11.38 0.39
C LEU A 97 -0.34 -11.33 1.42
N LEU A 98 0.85 -11.83 1.06
CA LEU A 98 2.03 -11.75 1.93
C LEU A 98 2.43 -10.30 2.21
N GLN A 99 2.22 -9.37 1.28
CA GLN A 99 2.50 -7.94 1.51
C GLN A 99 1.47 -7.20 2.36
N HIS A 100 0.36 -7.85 2.74
CA HIS A 100 -0.60 -7.22 3.66
C HIS A 100 0.14 -6.81 4.94
N HIS A 101 -0.18 -5.61 5.45
CA HIS A 101 0.55 -4.99 6.54
C HIS A 101 0.42 -5.71 7.89
N ASP A 102 -0.43 -6.74 8.00
CA ASP A 102 -0.49 -7.66 9.16
C ASP A 102 0.01 -9.07 8.85
N THR A 103 0.44 -9.33 7.60
CA THR A 103 1.03 -10.61 7.20
C THR A 103 2.54 -10.54 7.27
N ILE A 104 3.17 -9.58 6.56
CA ILE A 104 4.64 -9.46 6.55
C ILE A 104 5.19 -8.83 7.82
N THR A 105 4.38 -8.13 8.63
CA THR A 105 4.84 -7.40 9.83
C THR A 105 4.79 -8.26 11.09
#